data_AF-A0A2N1PG67-F1
#
_entry.id   AF-A0A2N1PG67-F1
#
_cell.length_a   1.000
_cell.length_b   1.000
_cell.length_c   1.000
_cell.angle_alpha   90.00
_cell.angle_beta   90.00
_cell.angle_gamma   90.00
#
_symmetry.space_group_name_H-M   'P 1'
#
loop_
_entity.id
_entity.type
_entity.pdbx_description
1 polymer ?
#
loop_
_entity_poly.entity_id
_entity_poly.type
_entity_poly.pdbx_seq_one_letter_code
_entity_poly.pdbx_strand_id
1 'polypeptide(L)'
;MFNFSLETKKETKIDDQLIYDFIALGVGPAGLNAALYATRKGLKTLLVGNEIGGQLKNTSDVDNYLGLGLIDAEDMIEKFLDHATKLEVPMLTGVYIKKIEKKDDCFYITLDNGQILK
;
A
#
# COMPACT_ATOMS: atom_id res chain seq x y z
N MET A 1 -4.01 -37.44 -8.51
CA MET A 1 -3.87 -36.62 -7.28
C MET A 1 -3.44 -35.24 -7.72
N PHE A 2 -4.32 -34.24 -7.61
CA PHE A 2 -3.97 -32.86 -7.89
C PHE A 2 -3.28 -32.28 -6.66
N ASN A 3 -2.03 -31.88 -6.80
CA ASN A 3 -1.27 -31.25 -5.73
C ASN A 3 -1.62 -29.75 -5.74
N PHE A 4 -2.52 -29.34 -4.85
CA PHE A 4 -2.85 -27.94 -4.64
C PHE A 4 -1.75 -27.34 -3.77
N SER A 5 -0.67 -26.87 -4.39
CA SER A 5 0.28 -26.01 -3.69
C SER A 5 -0.40 -24.65 -3.53
N LEU A 6 -0.90 -24.39 -2.33
CA LEU A 6 -1.25 -23.04 -1.91
C LEU A 6 0.06 -22.24 -1.94
N GLU A 7 0.24 -21.42 -2.97
CA GLU A 7 1.25 -20.37 -2.94
C GLU A 7 0.90 -19.44 -1.79
N THR A 8 1.58 -19.64 -0.65
CA THR A 8 1.48 -18.74 0.48
C THR A 8 1.97 -17.38 0.01
N LYS A 9 1.03 -16.42 -0.06
CA LYS A 9 1.29 -15.01 -0.33
C LYS A 9 2.54 -14.60 0.44
N LYS A 10 3.62 -14.28 -0.27
CA LYS A 10 4.94 -13.99 0.29
C LYS A 10 4.76 -12.86 1.33
N GLU A 11 4.79 -13.20 2.62
CA GLU A 11 4.76 -12.19 3.68
C GLU A 11 5.95 -11.27 3.45
N THR A 12 5.66 -10.00 3.17
CA THR A 12 6.71 -9.00 3.00
C THR A 12 7.25 -8.76 4.41
N LYS A 13 8.36 -9.44 4.74
CA LYS A 13 9.03 -9.27 6.02
C LYS A 13 9.62 -7.87 6.04
N ILE A 14 8.91 -6.95 6.68
CA ILE A 14 9.33 -5.56 6.86
C ILE A 14 10.50 -5.55 7.84
N ASP A 15 11.62 -4.96 7.42
CA ASP A 15 12.82 -4.80 8.25
C ASP A 15 12.72 -3.48 9.04
N ASP A 16 12.61 -3.60 10.36
CA ASP A 16 12.51 -2.47 11.30
C ASP A 16 13.80 -1.63 11.38
N GLN A 17 14.91 -2.14 10.83
CA GLN A 17 16.17 -1.41 10.74
C GLN A 17 16.36 -0.71 9.40
N LEU A 18 15.50 -0.97 8.41
CA LEU A 18 15.56 -0.31 7.11
C LEU A 18 15.07 1.14 7.24
N ILE A 19 15.86 2.07 6.70
CA ILE A 19 15.45 3.44 6.46
C ILE A 19 14.90 3.51 5.04
N TYR A 20 13.64 3.91 4.91
CA TYR A 20 12.96 4.07 3.63
C TYR A 20 13.24 5.47 3.05
N ASP A 21 13.38 5.54 1.72
CA ASP A 21 13.45 6.83 1.03
C ASP A 21 12.06 7.48 0.96
N PHE A 22 11.00 6.65 0.94
CA PHE A 22 9.61 7.12 0.88
C PHE A 22 8.65 6.12 1.55
N ILE A 23 7.78 6.63 2.42
CA ILE A 23 6.68 5.86 3.01
C ILE A 23 5.36 6.56 2.69
N ALA A 24 4.48 5.87 1.97
CA ALA A 24 3.10 6.32 1.75
C ALA A 24 2.22 5.81 2.89
N LEU A 25 1.55 6.73 3.60
CA LEU A 25 0.64 6.42 4.71
C LEU A 25 -0.81 6.51 4.22
N GLY A 26 -1.45 5.36 4.06
CA GLY A 26 -2.82 5.18 3.58
C GLY A 26 -2.88 4.36 2.29
N VAL A 27 -3.58 3.22 2.33
CA VAL A 27 -3.71 2.25 1.23
C VAL A 27 -4.93 2.52 0.31
N GLY A 28 -5.25 3.79 0.10
CA GLY A 28 -6.25 4.24 -0.88
C GLY A 28 -5.61 4.62 -2.24
N PRO A 29 -6.40 5.14 -3.20
CA PRO A 29 -5.90 5.48 -4.54
C PRO A 29 -4.67 6.40 -4.54
N ALA A 30 -4.65 7.41 -3.65
CA ALA A 30 -3.54 8.34 -3.54
C ALA A 30 -2.23 7.65 -3.11
N GLY A 31 -2.27 6.83 -2.05
CA GLY A 31 -1.09 6.12 -1.56
C GLY A 31 -0.62 5.01 -2.49
N LEU A 32 -1.56 4.27 -3.09
CA LEU A 32 -1.27 3.27 -4.13
C LEU A 32 -0.48 3.90 -5.28
N ASN A 33 -0.97 5.02 -5.83
CA ASN A 33 -0.31 5.68 -6.94
C ASN A 33 1.03 6.32 -6.53
N ALA A 34 1.11 6.94 -5.35
CA ALA A 34 2.35 7.53 -4.86
C ALA A 34 3.45 6.47 -4.66
N ALA A 35 3.13 5.35 -4.01
CA ALA A 35 4.07 4.26 -3.80
C ALA A 35 4.48 3.60 -5.12
N LEU A 36 3.53 3.40 -6.05
CA LEU A 36 3.82 2.90 -7.40
C LEU A 36 4.87 3.75 -8.12
N TYR A 37 4.72 5.08 -8.11
CA TYR A 37 5.68 5.96 -8.77
C TYR A 37 7.03 6.00 -8.04
N ALA A 38 7.04 5.99 -6.71
CA ALA A 38 8.27 5.94 -5.92
C ALA A 38 9.07 4.65 -6.20
N THR A 39 8.42 3.49 -6.19
CA THR A 39 9.03 2.20 -6.56
C THR A 39 9.57 2.22 -7.98
N ARG A 40 8.83 2.75 -8.95
CA ARG A 40 9.29 2.88 -10.35
C ARG A 40 10.53 3.78 -10.51
N LYS A 41 10.76 4.70 -9.58
CA LYS A 41 11.95 5.55 -9.53
C LYS A 41 13.12 4.90 -8.80
N GLY A 42 12.95 3.68 -8.30
CA GLY A 42 13.99 2.93 -7.58
C GLY A 42 14.16 3.37 -6.12
N LEU A 43 13.20 4.12 -5.56
CA LEU A 43 13.22 4.49 -4.15
C LEU A 43 12.89 3.29 -3.28
N LYS A 44 13.57 3.14 -2.14
CA LYS A 44 13.17 2.21 -1.07
C LYS A 44 11.82 2.67 -0.53
N THR A 45 10.77 2.01 -0.98
CA THR A 45 9.39 2.45 -0.81
C THR A 45 8.62 1.47 0.07
N LEU A 46 7.75 2.00 0.92
CA LEU A 46 6.74 1.21 1.63
C LEU A 46 5.38 1.91 1.61
N LEU A 47 4.33 1.16 1.28
CA LEU A 47 2.96 1.61 1.43
C LEU A 47 2.34 0.99 2.69
N VAL A 48 1.82 1.81 3.59
CA VAL A 48 1.34 1.37 4.91
C VAL A 48 -0.10 1.82 5.14
N GLY A 49 -0.94 0.95 5.70
CA GLY A 49 -2.24 1.38 6.23
C GLY A 49 -3.12 0.21 6.62
N ASN A 50 -4.35 0.49 7.07
CA ASN A 50 -5.22 -0.57 7.55
C ASN A 50 -5.92 -1.30 6.39
N GLU A 51 -6.84 -0.62 5.71
CA GLU A 51 -7.73 -1.23 4.74
C GLU A 51 -7.51 -0.70 3.33
N ILE A 52 -7.14 -1.61 2.43
CA ILE A 52 -6.97 -1.32 1.00
C ILE A 52 -8.25 -0.72 0.40
N GLY A 53 -8.08 0.24 -0.49
CA GLY A 53 -9.15 0.87 -1.27
C GLY A 53 -9.59 2.22 -0.70
N GLY A 54 -9.37 2.45 0.60
CA GLY A 54 -9.74 3.71 1.25
C GLY A 54 -11.23 4.01 1.06
N GLN A 55 -11.56 5.23 0.64
CA GLN A 55 -12.95 5.65 0.46
C GLN A 55 -13.68 4.95 -0.69
N LEU A 56 -12.98 4.33 -1.65
CA LEU A 56 -13.63 3.57 -2.73
C LEU A 56 -14.44 2.39 -2.18
N LYS A 57 -14.06 1.81 -1.02
CA LYS A 57 -14.83 0.74 -0.37
C LYS A 57 -16.25 1.15 0.03
N ASN A 58 -16.50 2.46 0.17
CA ASN A 58 -17.81 3.00 0.53
C ASN A 58 -18.59 3.51 -0.70
N THR A 59 -18.10 3.21 -1.91
CA THR A 59 -18.69 3.62 -3.18
C THR A 59 -19.22 2.38 -3.89
N SER A 60 -20.36 2.49 -4.58
CA SER A 60 -20.88 1.39 -5.41
C SER A 60 -20.20 1.40 -6.78
N ASP A 61 -20.39 2.49 -7.53
CA ASP A 61 -19.88 2.63 -8.89
C ASP A 61 -19.15 3.95 -9.08
N VAL A 62 -18.20 3.97 -10.01
CA VAL A 62 -17.42 5.14 -10.41
C VAL A 62 -17.55 5.32 -11.92
N ASP A 63 -17.95 6.52 -12.37
CA ASP A 63 -18.08 6.87 -13.80
C ASP A 63 -17.39 8.19 -14.14
N ASN A 64 -16.45 8.62 -13.28
CA ASN A 64 -15.77 9.91 -13.40
C ASN A 64 -14.23 9.81 -13.32
N TYR A 65 -13.67 8.61 -13.55
CA TYR A 65 -12.22 8.39 -13.54
C TYR A 65 -11.68 8.22 -14.96
N LEU A 66 -11.03 9.25 -15.50
CA LEU A 66 -10.56 9.28 -16.88
C LEU A 66 -9.80 8.00 -17.30
N GLY A 67 -10.24 7.39 -18.41
CA GLY A 67 -9.68 6.13 -18.92
C GLY A 67 -10.37 4.87 -18.41
N LEU A 68 -11.23 4.99 -17.40
CA LEU A 68 -12.19 3.98 -16.97
C LEU A 68 -13.59 4.56 -17.18
N GLY A 69 -14.44 3.90 -17.97
CA GLY A 69 -15.88 4.20 -17.95
C GLY A 69 -16.51 3.71 -16.65
N LEU A 70 -17.84 3.65 -16.61
CA LEU A 70 -18.59 3.04 -15.50
C LEU A 70 -17.96 1.71 -15.06
N ILE A 71 -17.56 1.67 -13.79
CA ILE A 71 -16.91 0.53 -13.17
C ILE A 71 -17.38 0.41 -11.72
N ASP A 72 -17.55 -0.84 -11.26
CA ASP A 72 -17.77 -1.12 -9.85
C ASP A 72 -16.54 -0.70 -9.03
N ALA A 73 -16.75 -0.14 -7.84
CA ALA A 73 -15.65 0.38 -7.03
C ALA A 73 -14.70 -0.72 -6.53
N GLU A 74 -15.20 -1.94 -6.29
CA GLU A 74 -14.39 -3.11 -5.94
C GLU A 74 -13.49 -3.51 -7.11
N ASP A 75 -14.04 -3.60 -8.32
CA ASP A 75 -13.28 -3.87 -9.55
C ASP A 75 -12.19 -2.81 -9.79
N MET A 76 -12.50 -1.53 -9.49
CA MET A 76 -11.52 -0.44 -9.60
C MET A 76 -10.38 -0.59 -8.57
N ILE A 77 -10.69 -0.98 -7.33
CA ILE A 77 -9.68 -1.27 -6.30
C ILE A 77 -8.79 -2.43 -6.75
N GLU A 78 -9.37 -3.52 -7.28
CA GLU A 78 -8.61 -4.67 -7.78
C GLU A 78 -7.65 -4.27 -8.91
N LYS A 79 -8.11 -3.46 -9.87
CA LYS A 79 -7.25 -2.94 -10.94
C LYS A 79 -6.07 -2.14 -10.40
N PHE A 80 -6.28 -1.32 -9.37
CA PHE A 80 -5.20 -0.57 -8.74
C PHE A 80 -4.20 -1.49 -8.03
N LEU A 81 -4.68 -2.52 -7.34
CA LEU A 81 -3.82 -3.49 -6.66
C LEU A 81 -3.03 -4.36 -7.62
N ASP A 82 -3.64 -4.81 -8.71
CA ASP A 82 -2.97 -5.58 -9.75
C ASP A 82 -1.81 -4.77 -10.36
N HIS A 83 -2.04 -3.48 -10.67
CA HIS A 83 -1.00 -2.61 -11.19
C HIS A 83 0.14 -2.38 -10.18
N ALA A 84 -0.19 -2.11 -8.91
CA ALA A 84 0.82 -1.95 -7.85
C ALA A 84 1.62 -3.24 -7.62
N THR A 85 0.96 -4.40 -7.63
CA THR A 85 1.57 -5.72 -7.40
C THR A 85 2.49 -6.12 -8.55
N LYS A 86 2.07 -5.88 -9.80
CA LYS A 86 2.91 -6.11 -11.01
C LYS A 86 4.19 -5.30 -11.01
N LEU A 87 4.20 -4.17 -10.33
CA LEU A 87 5.36 -3.30 -10.16
C LEU A 87 6.06 -3.52 -8.81
N GLU A 88 5.73 -4.61 -8.11
CA GLU A 88 6.36 -5.05 -6.87
C GLU A 88 6.36 -3.98 -5.77
N VAL A 89 5.30 -3.17 -5.68
CA VAL A 89 5.14 -2.16 -4.63
C VAL A 89 5.05 -2.85 -3.26
N PRO A 90 5.99 -2.62 -2.32
CA PRO A 90 5.94 -3.22 -1.00
C PRO A 90 4.79 -2.63 -0.17
N MET A 91 4.05 -3.49 0.51
CA MET A 91 2.87 -3.10 1.29
C MET A 91 2.87 -3.70 2.70
N LEU A 92 2.51 -2.90 3.68
CA LEU A 92 2.18 -3.32 5.05
C LEU A 92 0.73 -2.93 5.35
N THR A 93 -0.16 -3.92 5.36
CA THR A 93 -1.59 -3.74 5.58
C THR A 93 -2.05 -4.20 6.95
N GLY A 94 -3.24 -3.79 7.40
CA GLY A 94 -3.81 -4.24 8.67
C GLY A 94 -3.23 -3.55 9.91
N VAL A 95 -2.59 -2.39 9.72
CA VAL A 95 -1.99 -1.59 10.80
C VAL A 95 -2.52 -0.16 10.77
N TYR A 96 -2.60 0.47 11.94
CA TYR A 96 -2.95 1.87 12.08
C TYR A 96 -1.72 2.71 12.42
N ILE A 97 -1.59 3.86 11.76
CA ILE A 97 -0.58 4.87 12.10
C ILE A 97 -1.03 5.57 13.38
N LYS A 98 -0.20 5.55 14.42
CA LYS A 98 -0.48 6.21 15.71
C LYS A 98 0.25 7.53 15.88
N LYS A 99 1.49 7.62 15.38
CA LYS A 99 2.32 8.80 15.59
C LYS A 99 3.31 8.97 14.45
N ILE A 100 3.58 10.23 14.10
CA ILE A 100 4.64 10.61 13.16
C ILE A 100 5.50 11.66 13.86
N GLU A 101 6.81 11.41 13.93
CA GLU A 101 7.77 12.31 14.55
C GLU A 101 8.92 12.59 13.60
N LYS A 102 9.26 13.87 13.39
CA LYS A 102 10.48 14.23 12.67
C LYS A 102 11.62 14.36 13.67
N LYS A 103 12.74 13.67 13.42
CA LYS A 103 13.99 13.83 14.17
C LYS A 103 15.13 13.92 13.17
N ASP A 104 15.91 14.99 13.25
CA ASP A 104 16.96 15.31 12.29
C ASP A 104 16.41 15.28 10.85
N ASP A 105 16.97 14.42 10.00
CA ASP A 105 16.60 14.25 8.59
C ASP A 105 15.63 13.08 8.33
N CYS A 106 15.13 12.40 9.36
CA CYS A 106 14.26 11.22 9.24
C CYS A 106 12.89 11.42 9.90
N PHE A 107 11.92 10.66 9.43
CA PHE A 107 10.61 10.53 10.08
C PHE A 107 10.52 9.19 10.80
N TYR A 108 9.89 9.17 11.96
CA TYR A 108 9.63 7.96 12.75
C TYR A 108 8.13 7.77 12.80
N ILE A 109 7.65 6.64 12.29
CA ILE A 109 6.23 6.32 12.22
C ILE A 109 5.94 5.17 13.17
N THR A 110 5.20 5.46 14.24
CA THR A 110 4.76 4.45 15.21
C THR A 110 3.43 3.86 14.76
N LEU A 111 3.39 2.54 14.65
CA LEU A 111 2.19 1.77 14.33
C LEU A 111 1.50 1.28 15.61
N ASP A 112 0.25 0.87 15.49
CA ASP A 112 -0.58 0.38 16.59
C ASP A 112 -0.15 -0.98 17.15
N ASN A 113 0.53 -1.78 16.34
CA ASN A 113 1.17 -3.03 16.75
C ASN A 113 2.51 -2.82 17.49
N GLY A 114 2.94 -1.57 17.70
CA GLY A 114 4.18 -1.21 18.38
C GLY A 114 5.43 -1.14 17.48
N GLN A 115 5.32 -1.52 16.22
CA GLN A 115 6.40 -1.40 15.24
C GLN A 115 6.70 0.07 14.93
N ILE A 116 7.97 0.39 14.67
CA ILE A 116 8.42 1.74 14.33
C ILE A 116 9.15 1.69 12.99
N LEU A 117 8.60 2.41 12.01
CA LEU A 117 9.21 2.57 10.68
C LEU A 117 10.03 3.87 10.63
N LYS A 118 11.05 3.90 9.77
CA LYS A 118 11.99 5.02 9.60
C LYS A 118 12.14 5.42 8.15
#